data_AF-A0A4Y2TR83-F1
#
_entry.id   AF-A0A4Y2TR83-F1
#
_cell.length_a   1.000
_cell.length_b   1.000
_cell.length_c   1.000
_cell.angle_alpha   90.00
_cell.angle_beta   90.00
_cell.angle_gamma   90.00
#
_symmetry.space_group_name_H-M   'P 1'
#
loop_
_entity.id
_entity.type
_entity.pdbx_description
1 polymer ?
#
loop_
_entity_poly.entity_id
_entity_poly.type
_entity_poly.pdbx_seq_one_letter_code
_entity_poly.pdbx_strand_id
1 'polypeptide(L)'
;MYLQKYVKEDTGKELSLILDCRTHWNSLLAMIERFHKLKGCIDKALIDIGSDTTLSDLEWSKIKDLIESLQPFKLAVEALCRRDSTLLTAETTLKFILEKLVTQDTMLSAELSEALRVMIKERHTAVTGILIFLQNPKNIMMVRDELMIHLLCRKKIYTARSEKYLRKSYSR
;
A
#
# COMPACT_ATOMS: atom_id res chain seq x y z
N MET A 1 -17.75 -32.37 9.31
CA MET A 1 -16.89 -31.33 8.70
C MET A 1 -15.43 -31.70 8.97
N TYR A 2 -14.75 -32.32 8.01
CA TYR A 2 -13.36 -32.80 8.18
C TYR A 2 -12.39 -31.66 8.52
N LEU A 3 -12.53 -30.49 7.87
CA LEU A 3 -11.68 -29.33 8.14
C LEU A 3 -11.80 -28.80 9.58
N GLN A 4 -13.02 -28.66 10.12
CA GLN A 4 -13.21 -28.10 11.48
C GLN A 4 -12.64 -29.00 12.57
N LYS A 5 -12.58 -30.31 12.34
CA LYS A 5 -11.92 -31.25 13.23
C LYS A 5 -10.43 -30.90 13.37
N TYR A 6 -9.72 -30.81 12.24
CA TYR A 6 -8.29 -30.46 12.24
C TYR A 6 -8.01 -29.06 12.76
N VAL A 7 -8.88 -28.10 12.46
CA VAL A 7 -8.75 -26.74 12.98
C VAL A 7 -8.85 -26.71 14.51
N LYS A 8 -9.83 -27.40 15.09
CA LYS A 8 -9.95 -27.49 16.56
C LYS A 8 -8.75 -28.17 17.20
N GLU A 9 -8.24 -29.24 16.57
CA GLU A 9 -7.08 -29.98 17.05
C GLU A 9 -5.80 -29.12 17.01
N ASP A 10 -5.54 -28.40 15.90
CA ASP A 10 -4.32 -27.62 15.72
C ASP A 10 -4.36 -26.25 16.43
N THR A 11 -5.53 -25.61 16.56
CA THR A 11 -5.65 -24.23 17.10
C THR A 11 -6.43 -24.10 18.40
N GLY A 12 -7.06 -25.18 18.89
CA GLY A 12 -7.86 -25.18 20.13
C GLY A 12 -9.17 -24.39 20.05
N LYS A 13 -9.52 -23.84 18.88
CA LYS A 13 -10.74 -23.04 18.62
C LYS A 13 -11.32 -23.39 17.26
N GLU A 14 -12.62 -23.16 17.10
CA GLU A 14 -13.25 -23.22 15.78
C GLU A 14 -12.86 -22.00 14.96
N LEU A 15 -12.20 -22.22 13.83
CA LEU A 15 -11.87 -21.20 12.85
C LEU A 15 -12.42 -21.64 11.49
N SER A 16 -13.40 -20.94 10.97
CA SER A 16 -13.90 -21.15 9.62
C SER A 16 -13.05 -20.41 8.59
N LEU A 17 -13.01 -20.95 7.38
CA LEU A 17 -12.58 -20.17 6.23
C LEU A 17 -13.52 -18.98 6.05
N ILE A 18 -12.94 -17.85 5.67
CA ILE A 18 -13.70 -16.68 5.26
C ILE A 18 -13.97 -16.87 3.76
N LEU A 19 -15.22 -16.87 3.36
CA LEU A 19 -15.61 -16.91 1.96
C LEU A 19 -15.77 -15.48 1.44
N ASP A 20 -15.91 -15.35 0.11
CA ASP A 20 -16.13 -14.07 -0.55
C ASP A 20 -17.21 -13.26 0.17
N CYS A 21 -16.81 -12.12 0.72
CA CYS A 21 -17.72 -11.17 1.33
C CYS A 21 -17.71 -9.87 0.54
N ARG A 22 -18.91 -9.38 0.18
CA ARG A 22 -19.13 -8.27 -0.75
C ARG A 22 -18.61 -6.91 -0.27
N THR A 23 -18.33 -6.73 1.01
CA THR A 23 -18.61 -5.44 1.66
C THR A 23 -17.42 -4.68 2.25
N HIS A 24 -16.16 -5.12 2.09
CA HIS A 24 -15.04 -4.35 2.64
C HIS A 24 -13.75 -4.48 1.81
N TRP A 25 -13.02 -3.39 1.63
CA TRP A 25 -11.78 -3.33 0.83
C TRP A 25 -10.66 -4.27 1.33
N ASN A 26 -10.73 -4.71 2.59
CA ASN A 26 -9.83 -5.69 3.21
C ASN A 26 -10.30 -7.15 3.12
N SER A 27 -11.47 -7.43 2.53
CA SER A 27 -12.05 -8.76 2.53
C SER A 27 -11.13 -9.80 1.92
N LEU A 28 -10.51 -9.46 0.78
CA LEU A 28 -9.56 -10.31 0.08
C LEU A 28 -8.36 -10.67 0.96
N LEU A 29 -7.70 -9.67 1.56
CA LEU A 29 -6.55 -9.91 2.42
C LEU A 29 -6.93 -10.77 3.63
N ALA A 30 -8.04 -10.47 4.30
CA ALA A 30 -8.50 -11.26 5.45
C ALA A 30 -8.83 -12.71 5.06
N MET A 31 -9.41 -12.92 3.87
CA MET A 31 -9.69 -14.24 3.33
C MET A 31 -8.41 -15.03 3.07
N ILE A 32 -7.46 -14.43 2.35
CA ILE A 32 -6.22 -15.12 1.96
C ILE A 32 -5.32 -15.35 3.17
N GLU A 33 -5.26 -14.43 4.14
CA GLU A 33 -4.58 -14.65 5.42
C GLU A 33 -5.16 -15.83 6.19
N ARG A 34 -6.51 -15.93 6.26
CA ARG A 34 -7.18 -17.06 6.92
C ARG A 34 -6.89 -18.36 6.19
N PHE A 35 -6.95 -18.35 4.87
CA PHE A 35 -6.67 -19.50 4.03
C PHE A 35 -5.24 -20.01 4.23
N HIS A 36 -4.24 -19.12 4.12
CA HIS A 36 -2.83 -19.45 4.33
C HIS A 36 -2.55 -19.93 5.76
N LYS A 37 -3.21 -19.34 6.78
CA LYS A 37 -3.10 -19.79 8.17
C LYS A 37 -3.59 -21.23 8.36
N LEU A 38 -4.59 -21.66 7.61
CA LEU A 38 -5.20 -22.98 7.73
C LEU A 38 -4.61 -24.01 6.77
N LYS A 39 -3.51 -23.71 6.06
CA LYS A 39 -2.94 -24.59 5.03
C LYS A 39 -2.78 -26.05 5.47
N GLY A 40 -2.22 -26.29 6.67
CA GLY A 40 -1.99 -27.66 7.16
C GLY A 40 -3.29 -28.40 7.49
N CYS A 41 -4.32 -27.69 7.96
CA CYS A 41 -5.64 -28.28 8.19
C CYS A 41 -6.36 -28.57 6.87
N ILE A 42 -6.15 -27.74 5.85
CA ILE A 42 -6.70 -27.91 4.50
C ILE A 42 -6.07 -29.15 3.85
N ASP A 43 -4.74 -29.28 3.90
CA ASP A 43 -4.03 -30.44 3.32
C ASP A 43 -4.48 -31.75 3.98
N LYS A 44 -4.55 -31.80 5.32
CA LYS A 44 -5.09 -32.97 6.05
C LYS A 44 -6.53 -33.30 5.64
N ALA A 45 -7.39 -32.29 5.51
CA ALA A 45 -8.78 -32.48 5.11
C ALA A 45 -8.92 -32.96 3.66
N LEU A 46 -8.04 -32.52 2.76
CA LEU A 46 -8.03 -32.97 1.35
C LEU A 46 -7.58 -34.42 1.23
N ILE A 47 -6.57 -34.82 2.01
CA ILE A 47 -6.11 -36.21 2.11
C ILE A 47 -7.24 -37.12 2.59
N ASP A 48 -7.96 -36.73 3.66
CA ASP A 48 -9.07 -37.51 4.23
C ASP A 48 -10.23 -37.72 3.24
N ILE A 49 -10.50 -36.73 2.39
CA ILE A 49 -11.57 -36.78 1.39
C ILE A 49 -11.11 -37.57 0.14
N GLY A 50 -9.82 -37.92 0.05
CA GLY A 50 -9.24 -38.60 -1.11
C GLY A 50 -9.17 -37.69 -2.34
N SER A 51 -9.04 -36.37 -2.13
CA SER A 51 -8.91 -35.40 -3.21
C SER A 51 -7.44 -35.30 -3.66
N ASP A 52 -7.19 -35.45 -4.95
CA ASP A 52 -5.88 -35.21 -5.56
C ASP A 52 -5.52 -33.72 -5.67
N THR A 53 -6.49 -32.83 -5.40
CA THR A 53 -6.26 -31.39 -5.44
C THR A 53 -5.39 -30.98 -4.26
N THR A 54 -4.17 -30.53 -4.53
CA THR A 54 -3.24 -29.96 -3.54
C THR A 54 -2.57 -28.74 -4.12
N LEU A 55 -2.25 -27.77 -3.27
CA LEU A 55 -1.47 -26.60 -3.67
C LEU A 55 0.01 -26.91 -3.48
N SER A 56 0.79 -26.66 -4.52
CA SER A 56 2.24 -26.78 -4.51
C SER A 56 2.88 -25.71 -3.62
N ASP A 57 4.12 -25.95 -3.19
CA ASP A 57 4.90 -24.96 -2.42
C ASP A 57 5.06 -23.63 -3.17
N LEU A 58 5.14 -23.68 -4.50
CA LEU A 58 5.19 -22.48 -5.33
C LEU A 58 3.88 -21.68 -5.28
N GLU A 59 2.73 -22.34 -5.30
CA GLU A 59 1.43 -21.68 -5.18
C GLU A 59 1.25 -21.08 -3.78
N TRP A 60 1.67 -21.80 -2.73
CA TRP A 60 1.69 -21.26 -1.37
C TRP A 60 2.61 -20.05 -1.24
N SER A 61 3.77 -20.06 -1.90
CA SER A 61 4.68 -18.90 -1.96
C SER A 61 3.99 -17.70 -2.61
N LYS A 62 3.32 -17.89 -3.75
CA LYS A 62 2.58 -16.80 -4.42
C LYS A 62 1.47 -16.22 -3.55
N ILE A 63 0.76 -17.07 -2.81
CA ILE A 63 -0.26 -16.65 -1.84
C ILE A 63 0.38 -15.79 -0.74
N LYS A 64 1.55 -16.21 -0.24
CA LYS A 64 2.29 -15.45 0.77
C LYS A 64 2.75 -14.09 0.22
N ASP A 65 3.31 -14.05 -0.98
CA ASP A 65 3.73 -12.81 -1.64
C ASP A 65 2.56 -11.83 -1.81
N LEU A 66 1.37 -12.35 -2.13
CA LEU A 66 0.14 -11.57 -2.23
C LEU A 66 -0.30 -11.01 -0.87
N ILE A 67 -0.25 -11.80 0.21
CA ILE A 67 -0.54 -11.32 1.57
C ILE A 67 0.41 -10.19 1.96
N GLU A 68 1.72 -10.40 1.74
CA GLU A 68 2.75 -9.43 2.09
C GLU A 68 2.59 -8.15 1.28
N SER A 69 2.29 -8.23 -0.01
CA SER A 69 2.08 -7.07 -0.88
C SER A 69 0.85 -6.24 -0.51
N LEU A 70 -0.21 -6.87 0.01
CA LEU A 70 -1.44 -6.19 0.39
C LEU A 70 -1.42 -5.63 1.82
N GLN A 71 -0.56 -6.14 2.70
CA GLN A 71 -0.43 -5.67 4.09
C GLN A 71 -0.17 -4.16 4.24
N PRO A 72 0.75 -3.53 3.48
CA PRO A 72 0.95 -2.09 3.53
C PRO A 72 -0.31 -1.27 3.21
N PHE A 73 -1.15 -1.75 2.28
CA PHE A 73 -2.41 -1.10 1.93
C PHE A 73 -3.42 -1.18 3.08
N LYS A 74 -3.44 -2.30 3.81
CA LYS A 74 -4.27 -2.45 5.01
C LYS A 74 -3.95 -1.37 6.04
N LEU A 75 -2.68 -1.28 6.42
CA LEU A 75 -2.22 -0.30 7.40
C LEU A 75 -2.45 1.14 6.92
N ALA A 76 -2.26 1.37 5.61
CA ALA A 76 -2.45 2.67 5.02
C ALA A 76 -3.89 3.17 5.12
N VAL A 77 -4.87 2.35 4.72
CA VAL A 77 -6.27 2.78 4.79
C VAL A 77 -6.73 2.89 6.24
N GLU A 78 -6.27 2.00 7.15
CA GLU A 78 -6.52 2.16 8.58
C GLU A 78 -6.01 3.51 9.10
N ALA A 79 -4.81 3.95 8.68
CA ALA A 79 -4.27 5.26 9.02
C ALA A 79 -5.08 6.41 8.40
N LEU A 80 -5.46 6.28 7.13
CA LEU A 80 -6.20 7.31 6.38
C LEU A 80 -7.63 7.49 6.87
N CYS A 81 -8.29 6.44 7.35
CA CYS A 81 -9.65 6.47 7.86
C CYS A 81 -9.76 7.05 9.28
N ARG A 82 -8.65 7.40 9.93
CA ARG A 82 -8.68 8.05 11.24
C ARG A 82 -9.20 9.49 11.12
N ARG A 83 -9.92 9.96 12.14
CA ARG A 83 -10.49 11.33 12.16
C ARG A 83 -9.44 12.43 12.15
N ASP A 84 -8.23 12.15 12.65
CA ASP A 84 -7.08 13.05 12.69
C ASP A 84 -6.21 12.98 11.43
N SER A 85 -6.62 12.22 10.41
CA SER A 85 -5.88 12.11 9.15
C SER A 85 -5.86 13.45 8.41
N THR A 86 -4.67 13.91 8.07
CA THR A 86 -4.43 15.15 7.31
C THR A 86 -3.83 14.82 5.94
N LEU A 87 -3.75 15.81 5.06
CA LEU A 87 -3.03 15.65 3.78
C LEU A 87 -1.56 15.23 3.97
N LEU A 88 -0.93 15.64 5.07
CA LEU A 88 0.42 15.22 5.43
C LEU A 88 0.47 13.75 5.85
N THR A 89 -0.49 13.32 6.67
CA THR A 89 -0.67 11.91 7.02
C THR A 89 -0.80 11.09 5.74
N ALA A 90 -1.66 11.51 4.81
CA ALA A 90 -1.86 10.82 3.55
C ALA A 90 -0.59 10.71 2.71
N GLU A 91 0.18 11.79 2.58
CA GLU A 91 1.45 11.77 1.86
C GLU A 91 2.46 10.79 2.49
N THR A 92 2.62 10.84 3.81
CA THR A 92 3.52 9.93 4.52
C THR A 92 3.06 8.47 4.42
N THR A 93 1.75 8.23 4.44
CA THR A 93 1.17 6.90 4.27
C THR A 93 1.40 6.35 2.86
N LEU A 94 1.21 7.17 1.82
CA LEU A 94 1.49 6.75 0.44
C LEU A 94 2.97 6.42 0.24
N LYS A 95 3.86 7.25 0.80
CA LYS A 95 5.31 6.99 0.81
C LYS A 95 5.65 5.68 1.53
N PHE A 96 5.03 5.44 2.69
CA PHE A 96 5.20 4.20 3.45
C PHE A 96 4.82 2.96 2.61
N ILE A 97 3.71 3.00 1.86
CA ILE A 97 3.32 1.88 1.00
C ILE A 97 4.39 1.61 -0.06
N LEU A 98 4.84 2.66 -0.76
CA LEU A 98 5.85 2.54 -1.82
C LEU A 98 7.16 1.96 -1.28
N GLU A 99 7.64 2.45 -0.13
CA GLU A 99 8.85 1.92 0.50
C GLU A 99 8.71 0.45 0.89
N LYS A 100 7.54 0.04 1.40
CA LYS A 100 7.28 -1.35 1.75
C LYS A 100 7.22 -2.28 0.54
N LEU A 101 6.57 -1.84 -0.54
CA LEU A 101 6.50 -2.62 -1.78
C LEU A 101 7.88 -2.77 -2.43
N VAL A 102 8.68 -1.70 -2.47
CA VAL A 102 10.06 -1.77 -3.01
C VAL A 102 10.95 -2.71 -2.19
N THR A 103 10.75 -2.78 -0.86
CA THR A 103 11.51 -3.68 0.01
C THR A 103 11.20 -5.16 -0.23
N GLN A 104 10.00 -5.48 -0.73
CA GLN A 104 9.57 -6.86 -0.95
C GLN A 104 10.20 -7.48 -2.20
N ASP A 105 10.54 -6.67 -3.20
CA ASP A 105 11.25 -7.08 -4.42
C ASP A 105 10.62 -8.28 -5.16
N THR A 106 9.29 -8.37 -5.12
CA THR A 106 8.52 -9.35 -5.90
C THR A 106 7.94 -8.70 -7.15
N MET A 107 7.70 -9.49 -8.20
CA MET A 107 7.05 -9.01 -9.43
C MET A 107 5.71 -8.31 -9.13
N LEU A 108 4.88 -8.90 -8.25
CA LEU A 108 3.61 -8.32 -7.84
C LEU A 108 3.79 -6.98 -7.12
N SER A 109 4.75 -6.89 -6.19
CA SER A 109 5.02 -5.66 -5.46
C SER A 109 5.50 -4.53 -6.38
N ALA A 110 6.27 -4.87 -7.43
CA ALA A 110 6.71 -3.91 -8.44
C ALA A 110 5.54 -3.39 -9.28
N GLU A 111 4.65 -4.27 -9.74
CA GLU A 111 3.44 -3.89 -10.49
C GLU A 111 2.50 -3.00 -9.67
N LEU A 112 2.28 -3.35 -8.40
CA LEU A 112 1.47 -2.56 -7.48
C LEU A 112 2.11 -1.19 -7.18
N SER A 113 3.43 -1.16 -7.00
CA SER A 113 4.18 0.08 -6.78
C SER A 113 4.03 1.02 -7.97
N GLU A 114 4.21 0.51 -9.20
CA GLU A 114 4.06 1.31 -10.42
C GLU A 114 2.63 1.81 -10.61
N ALA A 115 1.63 0.93 -10.46
CA ALA A 115 0.23 1.32 -10.54
C ALA A 115 -0.12 2.41 -9.51
N LEU A 116 0.41 2.30 -8.28
CA LEU A 116 0.22 3.31 -7.24
C LEU A 116 0.90 4.64 -7.60
N ARG A 117 2.12 4.61 -8.15
CA ARG A 117 2.84 5.82 -8.60
C ARG A 117 2.07 6.56 -9.67
N VAL A 118 1.53 5.85 -10.67
CA VAL A 118 0.67 6.43 -11.71
C VAL A 118 -0.54 7.10 -11.09
N MET A 119 -1.27 6.40 -10.20
CA MET A 119 -2.44 6.96 -9.53
C MET A 119 -2.13 8.19 -8.67
N ILE A 120 -1.00 8.19 -7.96
CA ILE A 120 -0.57 9.35 -7.17
C ILE A 120 -0.30 10.52 -8.12
N LYS A 121 0.46 10.29 -9.19
CA LYS A 121 0.80 11.34 -10.17
C LYS A 121 -0.43 11.98 -10.79
N GLU A 122 -1.48 11.21 -11.06
CA GLU A 122 -2.74 11.72 -11.61
C GLU A 122 -3.54 12.57 -10.61
N ARG A 123 -3.48 12.25 -9.31
CA ARG A 123 -4.33 12.88 -8.28
C ARG A 123 -3.60 13.93 -7.43
N HIS A 124 -2.28 13.96 -7.50
CA HIS A 124 -1.46 14.84 -6.70
C HIS A 124 -1.52 16.29 -7.20
N THR A 125 -1.75 17.23 -6.29
CA THR A 125 -1.99 18.64 -6.64
C THR A 125 -0.84 19.55 -6.22
N ALA A 126 -0.83 20.78 -6.75
CA ALA A 126 0.09 21.84 -6.33
C ALA A 126 0.08 22.10 -4.82
N VAL A 127 -1.09 21.91 -4.20
CA VAL A 127 -1.31 22.20 -2.79
C VAL A 127 -0.51 21.26 -1.90
N THR A 128 -0.42 19.97 -2.25
CA THR A 128 0.37 19.00 -1.47
C THR A 128 1.85 19.41 -1.45
N GLY A 129 2.39 19.86 -2.58
CA GLY A 129 3.78 20.32 -2.65
C GLY A 129 4.06 21.61 -1.86
N ILE A 130 3.11 22.53 -1.84
CA ILE A 130 3.20 23.73 -1.01
C ILE A 130 3.15 23.35 0.48
N LEU A 131 2.24 22.44 0.86
CA LEU A 131 2.08 22.01 2.23
C LEU A 131 3.36 21.32 2.77
N ILE A 132 3.96 20.41 2.00
CA ILE A 132 5.22 19.75 2.35
C ILE A 132 6.34 20.78 2.53
N PHE A 133 6.43 21.78 1.64
CA PHE A 133 7.43 22.85 1.74
C PHE A 133 7.28 23.69 3.00
N LEU A 134 6.04 24.09 3.32
CA LEU A 134 5.75 24.89 4.51
C LEU A 134 6.04 24.12 5.79
N GLN A 135 5.82 22.81 5.80
CA GLN A 135 6.13 21.98 6.96
C GLN A 135 7.64 21.78 7.14
N ASN A 136 8.37 21.49 6.05
CA ASN A 136 9.82 21.43 6.07
C ASN A 136 10.41 21.69 4.67
N PRO A 137 11.10 22.81 4.45
CA PRO A 137 11.69 23.16 3.15
C PRO A 137 12.68 22.12 2.62
N LYS A 138 13.33 21.34 3.49
CA LYS A 138 14.30 20.30 3.10
C LYS A 138 13.62 19.07 2.50
N ASN A 139 12.37 18.78 2.86
CA ASN A 139 11.64 17.62 2.36
C ASN A 139 11.31 17.73 0.86
N ILE A 140 11.26 18.94 0.29
CA ILE A 140 11.05 19.12 -1.16
C ILE A 140 12.16 18.47 -2.00
N MET A 141 13.40 18.39 -1.49
CA MET A 141 14.50 17.78 -2.24
C MET A 141 14.43 16.24 -2.23
N MET A 142 13.75 15.61 -1.27
CA MET A 142 13.51 14.15 -1.25
C MET A 142 12.32 13.71 -2.11
N VAL A 143 11.32 14.57 -2.32
CA VAL A 143 10.14 14.26 -3.18
C VAL A 143 10.44 14.50 -4.67
N ARG A 144 11.70 14.85 -4.98
CA ARG A 144 12.14 15.31 -6.30
C ARG A 144 12.26 14.20 -7.34
N ASP A 145 12.35 12.94 -6.91
CA ASP A 145 12.72 11.86 -7.83
C ASP A 145 11.58 11.23 -8.63
N GLU A 146 10.29 11.41 -8.29
CA GLU A 146 9.24 10.76 -9.11
C GLU A 146 7.92 11.53 -9.29
N LEU A 147 7.54 12.45 -8.39
CA LEU A 147 6.16 12.97 -8.35
C LEU A 147 5.98 14.47 -8.60
N MET A 148 7.07 15.25 -8.70
CA MET A 148 7.00 16.73 -8.61
C MET A 148 7.57 17.53 -9.79
N ILE A 149 7.94 16.89 -10.90
CA ILE A 149 8.53 17.61 -12.05
C ILE A 149 7.56 18.67 -12.62
N HIS A 150 6.26 18.38 -12.67
CA HIS A 150 5.28 19.31 -13.25
C HIS A 150 5.05 20.59 -12.43
N LEU A 151 5.20 20.54 -11.11
CA LEU A 151 4.94 21.70 -10.23
C LEU A 151 6.15 22.64 -10.16
N LEU A 152 7.37 22.11 -10.27
CA LEU A 152 8.58 22.93 -10.38
C LEU A 152 8.68 23.65 -11.73
N CYS A 153 8.12 23.09 -12.80
CA CYS A 153 8.05 23.76 -14.10
C CYS A 153 7.21 25.05 -14.06
N ARG A 154 6.15 25.13 -13.23
CA ARG A 154 5.44 26.40 -12.96
C ARG A 154 6.24 27.37 -12.09
N LYS A 155 7.16 26.88 -11.25
CA LYS A 155 7.98 27.71 -10.34
C LYS A 155 8.99 28.58 -11.08
N LYS A 156 9.48 28.19 -12.27
CA LYS A 156 10.29 29.08 -13.13
C LYS A 156 9.59 30.40 -13.48
N ILE A 157 8.25 30.44 -13.46
CA ILE A 157 7.47 31.66 -13.71
C ILE A 157 7.41 32.57 -12.47
N TYR A 158 7.35 31.99 -11.26
CA TYR A 158 7.21 32.77 -10.02
C TYR A 158 8.56 33.29 -9.48
N THR A 159 9.65 32.51 -9.59
CA THR A 159 10.98 32.99 -9.17
C THR A 159 11.47 34.14 -10.05
N ALA A 160 11.28 34.04 -11.37
CA ALA A 160 11.60 35.12 -12.31
C ALA A 160 10.77 36.40 -12.09
N ARG A 161 9.53 36.27 -11.59
CA ARG A 161 8.69 37.43 -11.21
C ARG A 161 9.20 38.09 -9.93
N SER A 162 9.53 37.30 -8.89
CA SER A 162 9.99 37.82 -7.59
C SER A 162 11.34 38.57 -7.66
N GLU A 163 12.30 38.12 -8.47
CA GLU A 163 13.56 38.84 -8.69
C GLU A 163 13.36 40.19 -9.38
N LYS A 164 12.35 40.30 -10.25
CA LYS A 164 12.00 41.55 -10.94
C LYS A 164 11.41 42.60 -9.99
N TYR A 165 10.67 42.18 -8.96
CA TYR A 165 10.15 43.07 -7.93
C TYR A 165 11.24 43.50 -6.94
N LEU A 166 12.16 42.60 -6.57
CA LEU A 166 13.29 42.94 -5.70
C LEU A 166 14.27 43.90 -6.39
N ARG A 167 14.64 43.71 -7.66
CA ARG A 167 15.52 44.66 -8.37
C ARG A 167 14.92 46.06 -8.54
N LYS A 168 13.59 46.19 -8.68
CA LYS A 168 12.93 47.50 -8.75
C LYS A 168 12.91 48.25 -7.42
N SER A 169 13.04 47.53 -6.30
CA SER A 169 12.94 48.09 -4.94
C SER A 169 14.27 48.65 -4.43
N TYR A 170 15.40 48.28 -5.06
CA TYR A 170 16.76 48.69 -4.67
C TYR A 170 17.43 49.64 -5.69
N SER A 171 16.66 50.29 -6.57
CA SER A 171 17.19 51.26 -7.56
C SER A 171 16.58 52.66 -7.40
N ARG A 172 16.47 53.14 -6.16
CA ARG A 172 16.28 54.56 -5.85
C ARG A 172 17.33 55.01 -4.87
#